data_AF-A0A0P6YN96-F1
#
_entry.id   AF-A0A0P6YN96-F1
#
_cell.length_a   1.000
_cell.length_b   1.000
_cell.length_c   1.000
_cell.angle_alpha   90.00
_cell.angle_beta   90.00
_cell.angle_gamma   90.00
#
_symmetry.space_group_name_H-M   'P 1'
#
loop_
_entity.id
_entity.type
_entity.pdbx_description
1 polymer ?
#
loop_
_entity_poly.entity_id
_entity_poly.type
_entity_poly.pdbx_seq_one_letter_code
_entity_poly.pdbx_strand_id
1 'polypeptide(L)'
;MKTYRPEILEAIRLQKEGQTEASRQLILSYLHEKEDMIDALLWLARASDQPREAIAAAELAFIIAPDNEIAQRAVTSVAQKFAGKDLRAPQFELLRLTGMTEAQARSVYWPFKKLNAPIGVLLDEKKITMQDLIWAADNVQDGLIKQAARTILLTQLHQGDLKAPPKPLKALEGRENLEYRERVASVNTGIYLGFVVALAILTMVLWIGSSFFNWTDNGWVTPLNLAAFVIAFILLRLADRATNEMVNYKTGRRGERRVLDLLRAYLASPWVLVHNLEWPNRKWGDADIILVGPGGIWCLEVKNYSTRTRNIGDRWQYKSRFGWRNTSKHPGKQARRTAQTVQTYLQNHNVLVRWVQPVVVWAGEDDLLTVEDPAVPVWKLGELETQLEILWRQEKVPTEEIDKAVALFETIIRKAHEKK
;
A
#
# COMPACT_ATOMS: atom_id res chain seq x y z
N MET A 1 6.86 35.82 40.37
CA MET A 1 7.57 35.93 39.07
C MET A 1 7.84 34.53 38.58
N LYS A 2 7.25 34.10 37.45
CA LYS A 2 7.62 32.82 36.84
C LYS A 2 9.05 32.94 36.32
N THR A 3 9.97 32.15 36.86
CA THR A 3 11.35 32.07 36.39
C THR A 3 11.32 31.30 35.07
N TYR A 4 11.50 31.98 33.94
CA TYR A 4 11.58 31.32 32.64
C TYR A 4 12.84 30.47 32.56
N ARG A 5 12.73 29.27 31.99
CA ARG A 5 13.89 28.38 31.78
C ARG A 5 14.88 28.99 30.77
N PRO A 6 16.18 28.68 30.88
CA PRO A 6 17.23 29.25 30.03
C PRO A 6 16.99 29.07 28.52
N GLU A 7 16.39 27.95 28.11
CA GLU A 7 16.12 27.59 26.72
C GLU A 7 15.03 28.46 26.10
N ILE A 8 13.99 28.80 26.89
CA ILE A 8 12.93 29.74 26.46
C ILE A 8 13.50 31.16 26.41
N LEU A 9 14.35 31.54 27.37
CA LEU A 9 15.04 32.83 27.35
C LEU A 9 15.95 32.96 26.11
N GLU A 10 16.60 31.87 25.71
CA GLU A 10 17.45 31.82 24.53
C GLU A 10 16.63 31.87 23.23
N ALA A 11 15.48 31.18 23.16
CA ALA A 11 14.55 31.33 22.02
C ALA A 11 14.04 32.78 21.89
N ILE A 12 13.72 33.43 23.02
CA ILE A 12 13.33 34.85 23.05
C ILE A 12 14.46 35.75 22.55
N ARG A 13 15.71 35.46 22.92
CA ARG A 13 16.88 36.20 22.44
C ARG A 13 17.04 36.05 20.93
N LEU A 14 17.01 34.82 20.41
CA LEU A 14 17.09 34.51 18.98
C LEU A 14 15.99 35.21 18.18
N GLN A 15 14.76 35.26 18.70
CA GLN A 15 13.65 35.97 18.06
C GLN A 15 13.90 37.49 17.99
N LYS A 16 14.41 38.09 19.07
CA LYS A 16 14.75 39.53 19.10
C LYS A 16 15.88 39.89 18.14
N GLU A 17 16.75 38.94 17.84
CA GLU A 17 17.85 39.06 16.89
C GLU A 17 17.43 38.75 15.44
N GLY A 18 16.14 38.49 15.19
CA GLY A 18 15.60 38.19 13.85
C GLY A 18 15.88 36.78 13.35
N GLN A 19 16.39 35.88 14.20
CA GLN A 19 16.70 34.49 13.85
C GLN A 19 15.49 33.58 14.09
N THR A 20 14.41 33.83 13.35
CA THR A 20 13.10 33.19 13.57
C THR A 20 13.12 31.67 13.42
N GLU A 21 13.86 31.13 12.43
CA GLU A 21 13.93 29.68 12.22
C GLU A 21 14.73 28.96 13.31
N ALA A 22 15.80 29.59 13.83
CA ALA A 22 16.59 29.02 14.94
C ALA A 22 15.79 29.02 16.24
N SER A 23 15.07 30.13 16.51
CA SER A 23 14.10 30.25 17.60
C SER A 23 13.01 29.16 17.51
N ARG A 24 12.43 28.99 16.32
CA ARG A 24 11.44 27.94 16.02
C ARG A 24 11.97 26.54 16.32
N GLN A 25 13.13 26.16 15.77
CA GLN A 25 13.70 24.82 15.99
C GLN A 25 13.98 24.55 17.48
N LEU A 26 14.42 25.54 18.24
CA LEU A 26 14.68 25.43 19.68
C LEU A 26 13.37 25.22 20.48
N ILE A 27 12.30 25.92 20.11
CA ILE A 27 10.97 25.75 20.72
C ILE A 27 10.39 24.36 20.35
N LEU A 28 10.61 23.90 19.12
CA LEU A 28 10.18 22.58 18.67
C LEU A 28 10.91 21.44 19.40
N SER A 29 12.23 21.58 19.66
CA SER A 29 12.96 20.63 20.50
C SER A 29 12.44 20.63 21.95
N TYR A 30 12.03 21.80 22.46
CA TYR A 30 11.50 21.94 23.82
C TYR A 30 10.12 21.27 24.00
N LEU A 31 9.26 21.28 22.97
CA LEU A 31 8.00 20.53 22.97
C LEU A 31 8.19 19.01 23.17
N HIS A 32 9.37 18.49 22.84
CA HIS A 32 9.72 17.08 22.99
C HIS A 32 9.97 16.68 24.46
N GLU A 33 10.57 17.54 25.29
CA GLU A 33 11.20 17.16 26.57
C GLU A 33 10.38 17.35 27.89
N LYS A 34 9.12 17.83 27.84
CA LYS A 34 8.18 18.10 28.99
C LYS A 34 8.51 19.32 29.88
N GLU A 35 7.50 20.18 30.13
CA GLU A 35 6.75 20.33 31.40
C GLU A 35 5.67 21.43 31.26
N ASP A 36 5.89 22.44 30.40
CA ASP A 36 4.93 23.54 30.15
C ASP A 36 4.52 23.59 28.66
N MET A 37 3.66 22.65 28.25
CA MET A 37 3.19 22.52 26.86
C MET A 37 2.44 23.76 26.38
N ILE A 38 1.64 24.40 27.25
CA ILE A 38 0.90 25.63 26.92
C ILE A 38 1.86 26.77 26.58
N ASP A 39 2.88 27.01 27.41
CA ASP A 39 3.83 28.10 27.18
C ASP A 39 4.63 27.86 25.89
N ALA A 40 5.07 26.63 25.63
CA ALA A 40 5.76 26.26 24.41
C ALA A 40 4.90 26.45 23.14
N LEU A 41 3.61 26.11 23.20
CA LEU A 41 2.66 26.32 22.10
C LEU A 41 2.39 27.81 21.86
N LEU A 42 2.24 28.61 22.91
CA LEU A 42 2.06 30.06 22.80
C LEU A 42 3.30 30.73 22.18
N TRP A 43 4.50 30.23 22.50
CA TRP A 43 5.74 30.70 21.89
C TRP A 43 5.87 30.29 20.43
N LEU A 44 5.54 29.04 20.10
CA LEU A 44 5.53 28.55 18.71
C LEU A 44 4.54 29.36 17.85
N ALA A 45 3.36 29.63 18.39
CA ALA A 45 2.33 30.44 17.74
C ALA A 45 2.84 31.85 17.36
N ARG A 46 3.65 32.43 18.24
CA ARG A 46 4.21 33.78 18.05
C ARG A 46 5.41 33.79 17.11
N ALA A 47 6.32 32.83 17.28
CA ALA A 47 7.59 32.76 16.57
C ALA A 47 7.41 32.28 15.13
N SER A 48 6.45 31.40 14.84
CA SER A 48 6.30 30.85 13.50
C SER A 48 5.90 31.92 12.47
N ASP A 49 6.60 31.90 11.34
CA ASP A 49 6.27 32.65 10.12
C ASP A 49 5.36 31.85 9.18
N GLN A 50 5.12 30.57 9.48
CA GLN A 50 4.18 29.73 8.76
C GLN A 50 2.77 29.93 9.33
N PRO A 51 1.81 30.44 8.52
CA PRO A 51 0.48 30.78 9.03
C PRO A 51 -0.25 29.61 9.70
N ARG A 52 -0.19 28.42 9.12
CA ARG A 52 -0.90 27.24 9.63
C ARG A 52 -0.32 26.73 10.95
N GLU A 53 1.00 26.69 11.08
CA GLU A 53 1.68 26.28 12.31
C GLU A 53 1.39 27.28 13.45
N ALA A 54 1.44 28.57 13.14
CA ALA A 54 1.15 29.63 14.10
C ALA A 54 -0.30 29.56 14.61
N ILE A 55 -1.27 29.37 13.71
CA ILE A 55 -2.70 29.25 14.04
C ILE A 55 -2.95 28.01 14.89
N ALA A 56 -2.46 26.85 14.45
CA ALA A 56 -2.66 25.58 15.13
C ALA A 56 -2.06 25.56 16.54
N ALA A 57 -0.88 26.16 16.73
CA ALA A 57 -0.26 26.27 18.05
C ALA A 57 -1.06 27.19 19.00
N ALA A 58 -1.63 28.29 18.49
CA ALA A 58 -2.49 29.18 19.28
C ALA A 58 -3.83 28.51 19.66
N GLU A 59 -4.47 27.81 18.73
CA GLU A 59 -5.73 27.09 18.95
C GLU A 59 -5.55 25.95 19.95
N LEU A 60 -4.48 25.16 19.82
CA LEU A 60 -4.20 24.09 20.76
C LEU A 60 -3.95 24.63 22.18
N ALA A 61 -3.20 25.73 22.31
CA ALA A 61 -2.99 26.37 23.61
C ALA A 61 -4.32 26.83 24.25
N PHE A 62 -5.27 27.34 23.44
CA PHE A 62 -6.60 27.72 23.90
C PHE A 62 -7.47 26.51 24.26
N ILE A 63 -7.42 25.43 23.48
CA ILE A 63 -8.15 24.19 23.79
C ILE A 63 -7.66 23.56 25.11
N ILE A 64 -6.35 23.58 25.34
CA ILE A 64 -5.75 23.02 26.56
C ILE A 64 -6.06 23.91 27.79
N ALA A 65 -6.05 25.24 27.62
CA ALA A 65 -6.30 26.17 28.70
C ALA A 65 -7.27 27.29 28.26
N PRO A 66 -8.57 26.98 28.15
CA PRO A 66 -9.56 27.92 27.62
C PRO A 66 -9.72 29.17 28.50
N ASP A 67 -9.47 29.05 29.80
CA ASP A 67 -9.53 30.15 30.76
C ASP A 67 -8.23 30.99 30.81
N ASN A 68 -7.20 30.63 30.05
CA ASN A 68 -5.94 31.36 30.01
C ASN A 68 -6.04 32.56 29.05
N GLU A 69 -6.03 33.77 29.60
CA GLU A 69 -6.12 35.02 28.82
C GLU A 69 -5.04 35.13 27.71
N ILE A 70 -3.85 34.57 27.93
CA ILE A 70 -2.76 34.64 26.94
C ILE A 70 -3.08 33.73 25.75
N ALA A 71 -3.70 32.57 25.99
CA ALA A 71 -4.12 31.66 24.94
C ALA A 71 -5.28 32.21 24.11
N GLN A 72 -6.26 32.83 24.77
CA GLN A 72 -7.35 33.54 24.09
C GLN A 72 -6.82 34.65 23.18
N ARG A 73 -5.90 35.49 23.68
CA ARG A 73 -5.29 36.58 22.91
C ARG A 73 -4.40 36.07 21.77
N ALA A 74 -3.71 34.94 21.97
CA ALA A 74 -2.86 34.35 20.95
C ALA A 74 -3.65 34.02 19.67
N VAL A 75 -4.82 33.38 19.81
CA VAL A 75 -5.70 33.03 18.67
C VAL A 75 -6.08 34.28 17.87
N THR A 76 -6.54 35.34 18.53
CA THR A 76 -6.92 36.60 17.86
C THR A 76 -5.72 37.28 17.20
N SER A 77 -4.56 37.30 17.87
CA SER A 77 -3.35 37.97 17.36
C SER A 77 -2.77 37.28 16.14
N VAL A 78 -2.79 35.94 16.10
CA VAL A 78 -2.28 35.15 14.97
C VAL A 78 -3.24 35.25 13.79
N ALA A 79 -4.55 35.22 14.03
CA ALA A 79 -5.56 35.43 12.98
C ALA A 79 -5.40 36.80 12.31
N GLN A 80 -5.09 37.85 13.08
CA GLN A 80 -4.77 39.18 12.53
C GLN A 80 -3.42 39.22 11.80
N LYS A 81 -2.37 38.57 12.34
CA LYS A 81 -1.01 38.51 11.75
C LYS A 81 -1.01 37.93 10.33
N PHE A 82 -1.91 37.00 10.04
CA PHE A 82 -1.94 36.26 8.77
C PHE A 82 -3.19 36.48 7.93
N ALA A 83 -4.01 37.48 8.25
CA ALA A 83 -5.19 37.84 7.47
C ALA A 83 -4.83 38.13 5.99
N GLY A 84 -5.40 37.36 5.05
CA GLY A 84 -5.24 37.58 3.61
C GLY A 84 -4.16 36.76 2.89
N LYS A 85 -3.46 35.82 3.54
CA LYS A 85 -2.52 34.91 2.88
C LYS A 85 -3.19 33.58 2.49
N ASP A 86 -3.05 33.12 1.23
CA ASP A 86 -3.56 31.82 0.75
C ASP A 86 -2.85 30.69 1.52
N LEU A 87 -3.60 30.01 2.39
CA LEU A 87 -3.11 29.02 3.35
C LEU A 87 -2.91 27.67 2.67
N ARG A 88 -1.98 27.52 1.71
CA ARG A 88 -1.53 26.19 1.24
C ARG A 88 -0.16 25.91 1.83
N ALA A 89 -0.05 24.86 2.66
CA ALA A 89 1.21 24.48 3.29
C ALA A 89 1.54 22.98 3.09
N PRO A 90 2.83 22.61 3.17
CA PRO A 90 3.38 21.31 2.79
C PRO A 90 3.24 20.27 3.91
N GLN A 91 3.06 18.99 3.55
CA GLN A 91 2.87 17.84 4.44
C GLN A 91 4.09 17.44 5.31
N PHE A 92 5.15 18.23 5.34
CA PHE A 92 6.46 17.83 5.85
C PHE A 92 6.74 18.45 7.22
N GLU A 93 6.63 17.68 8.31
CA GLU A 93 7.47 17.74 9.54
C GLU A 93 6.93 16.92 10.75
N LEU A 94 5.74 16.30 10.71
CA LEU A 94 5.17 15.55 11.86
C LEU A 94 6.07 14.41 12.36
N LEU A 95 6.63 13.60 11.45
CA LEU A 95 7.53 12.50 11.81
C LEU A 95 8.84 12.99 12.45
N ARG A 96 9.36 14.16 12.05
CA ARG A 96 10.53 14.79 12.70
C ARG A 96 10.20 15.33 14.09
N LEU A 97 8.98 15.81 14.29
CA LEU A 97 8.52 16.45 15.53
C LEU A 97 8.21 15.44 16.64
N THR A 98 7.56 14.34 16.29
CA THR A 98 7.10 13.36 17.29
C THR A 98 7.87 12.05 17.28
N GLY A 99 8.72 11.82 16.27
CA GLY A 99 9.46 10.58 16.11
C GLY A 99 8.58 9.38 15.72
N MET A 100 7.29 9.61 15.42
CA MET A 100 6.29 8.57 15.17
C MET A 100 5.29 9.02 14.10
N THR A 101 4.88 8.13 13.19
CA THR A 101 3.85 8.43 12.18
C THR A 101 2.44 8.35 12.78
N GLU A 102 1.43 8.94 12.13
CA GLU A 102 0.02 8.81 12.57
C GLU A 102 -0.40 7.34 12.66
N ALA A 103 -0.04 6.51 11.68
CA ALA A 103 -0.36 5.09 11.67
C ALA A 103 0.27 4.34 12.84
N GLN A 104 1.54 4.64 13.16
CA GLN A 104 2.22 4.09 14.33
C GLN A 104 1.53 4.53 15.62
N ALA A 105 1.22 5.82 15.75
CA ALA A 105 0.54 6.36 16.92
C ALA A 105 -0.84 5.72 17.13
N ARG A 106 -1.60 5.50 16.05
CA ARG A 106 -2.91 4.82 16.10
C ARG A 106 -2.80 3.34 16.46
N SER A 107 -1.65 2.70 16.24
CA SER A 107 -1.41 1.30 16.59
C SER A 107 -0.98 1.09 18.05
N VAL A 108 -0.57 2.15 18.75
CA VAL A 108 -0.18 2.06 20.16
C VAL A 108 -1.39 1.67 21.00
N TYR A 109 -1.22 0.70 21.90
CA TYR A 109 -2.28 0.21 22.76
C TYR A 109 -2.59 1.19 23.89
N TRP A 110 -3.88 1.40 24.14
CA TRP A 110 -4.40 2.22 25.22
C TRP A 110 -4.76 1.34 26.43
N PRO A 111 -3.97 1.34 27.52
CA PRO A 111 -4.18 0.45 28.66
C PRO A 111 -5.21 0.98 29.66
N PHE A 112 -5.68 2.21 29.51
CA PHE A 112 -6.57 2.86 30.47
C PHE A 112 -8.04 2.46 30.24
N LYS A 113 -8.88 2.68 31.26
CA LYS A 113 -10.33 2.41 31.23
C LYS A 113 -10.71 0.96 30.87
N LYS A 114 -9.80 -0.01 31.08
CA LYS A 114 -9.98 -1.44 30.74
C LYS A 114 -10.28 -1.69 29.24
N LEU A 115 -9.87 -0.78 28.36
CA LEU A 115 -10.13 -0.89 26.92
C LEU A 115 -9.11 -1.79 26.22
N ASN A 116 -7.81 -1.68 26.57
CA ASN A 116 -6.72 -2.52 26.08
C ASN A 116 -6.74 -2.75 24.56
N ALA A 117 -6.95 -1.69 23.79
CA ALA A 117 -7.04 -1.74 22.33
C ALA A 117 -6.22 -0.59 21.72
N PRO A 118 -5.87 -0.67 20.42
CA PRO A 118 -5.14 0.41 19.76
C PRO A 118 -5.87 1.74 19.83
N ILE A 119 -5.14 2.83 20.06
CA ILE A 119 -5.67 4.19 20.17
C ILE A 119 -6.55 4.55 18.96
N GLY A 120 -6.14 4.16 17.76
CA GLY A 120 -6.90 4.40 16.54
C GLY A 120 -8.28 3.76 16.55
N VAL A 121 -8.37 2.47 16.94
CA VAL A 121 -9.64 1.74 17.05
C VAL A 121 -10.56 2.42 18.07
N LEU A 122 -10.01 2.84 19.20
CA LEU A 122 -10.80 3.48 20.26
C LEU A 122 -11.28 4.88 19.88
N LEU A 123 -10.53 5.62 19.06
CA LEU A 123 -10.96 6.90 18.51
C LEU A 123 -12.06 6.71 17.46
N ASP A 124 -11.90 5.72 16.58
CA ASP A 124 -12.87 5.42 15.51
C ASP A 124 -14.21 4.95 16.09
N GLU A 125 -14.15 4.12 17.14
CA GLU A 125 -15.32 3.66 17.90
C GLU A 125 -15.84 4.70 18.90
N LYS A 126 -15.22 5.88 19.00
CA LYS A 126 -15.55 6.97 19.94
C LYS A 126 -15.55 6.52 21.42
N LYS A 127 -14.76 5.49 21.74
CA LYS A 127 -14.57 4.98 23.12
C LYS A 127 -13.56 5.82 23.91
N ILE A 128 -12.67 6.52 23.22
CA ILE A 128 -11.83 7.58 23.79
C ILE A 128 -12.02 8.87 22.99
N THR A 129 -11.88 10.00 23.67
CA THR A 129 -12.13 11.34 23.13
C THR A 129 -10.84 12.13 22.97
N MET A 130 -10.94 13.30 22.35
CA MET A 130 -9.80 14.22 22.25
C MET A 130 -9.26 14.65 23.62
N GLN A 131 -10.16 14.82 24.59
CA GLN A 131 -9.79 15.14 25.97
C GLN A 131 -9.00 14.01 26.64
N ASP A 132 -9.29 12.76 26.30
CA ASP A 132 -8.52 11.61 26.78
C ASP A 132 -7.11 11.61 26.19
N LEU A 133 -6.95 11.92 24.90
CA LEU A 133 -5.64 12.08 24.28
C LEU A 133 -4.84 13.23 24.87
N ILE A 134 -5.49 14.38 25.15
CA ILE A 134 -4.85 15.53 25.81
C ILE A 134 -4.38 15.13 27.21
N TRP A 135 -5.23 14.46 27.97
CA TRP A 135 -4.86 13.94 29.29
C TRP A 135 -3.65 12.99 29.20
N ALA A 136 -3.63 12.06 28.24
CA ALA A 136 -2.52 11.13 28.07
C ALA A 136 -1.23 11.80 27.56
N ALA A 137 -1.36 12.81 26.69
CA ALA A 137 -0.26 13.60 26.17
C ALA A 137 0.43 14.47 27.24
N ASP A 138 -0.17 14.60 28.41
CA ASP A 138 0.34 15.41 29.52
C ASP A 138 0.68 14.57 30.77
N ASN A 139 -0.25 13.73 31.21
CA ASN A 139 -0.22 13.07 32.52
C ASN A 139 0.37 11.65 32.52
N VAL A 140 0.40 10.97 31.37
CA VAL A 140 0.88 9.57 31.32
C VAL A 140 2.41 9.52 31.36
N GLN A 141 2.95 8.60 32.16
CA GLN A 141 4.39 8.39 32.29
C GLN A 141 4.99 7.54 31.16
N ASP A 142 4.19 6.67 30.54
CA ASP A 142 4.60 5.87 29.38
C ASP A 142 4.93 6.78 28.18
N GLY A 143 6.20 6.79 27.78
CA GLY A 143 6.71 7.63 26.70
C GLY A 143 6.09 7.29 25.33
N LEU A 144 5.76 6.03 25.07
CA LEU A 144 5.18 5.57 23.80
C LEU A 144 3.73 6.05 23.66
N ILE A 145 2.93 5.91 24.71
CA ILE A 145 1.54 6.39 24.74
C ILE A 145 1.51 7.91 24.66
N LYS A 146 2.44 8.59 25.34
CA LYS A 146 2.57 10.04 25.33
C LYS A 146 2.92 10.57 23.93
N GLN A 147 3.89 9.94 23.26
CA GLN A 147 4.27 10.26 21.88
C GLN A 147 3.15 9.97 20.89
N ALA A 148 2.44 8.85 21.05
CA ALA A 148 1.29 8.51 20.23
C ALA A 148 0.15 9.53 20.37
N ALA A 149 -0.19 9.90 21.60
CA ALA A 149 -1.23 10.91 21.87
C ALA A 149 -0.87 12.28 21.26
N ARG A 150 0.39 12.72 21.42
CA ARG A 150 0.91 13.96 20.81
C ARG A 150 0.89 13.93 19.29
N THR A 151 1.29 12.81 18.68
CA THR A 151 1.28 12.61 17.22
C THR A 151 -0.13 12.71 16.68
N ILE A 152 -1.12 12.07 17.32
CA ILE A 152 -2.51 12.12 16.87
C ILE A 152 -3.10 13.52 17.06
N LEU A 153 -2.81 14.19 18.19
CA LEU A 153 -3.23 15.57 18.42
C LEU A 153 -2.68 16.52 17.34
N LEU A 154 -1.37 16.47 17.09
CA LEU A 154 -0.71 17.30 16.08
C LEU A 154 -1.18 16.98 14.65
N THR A 155 -1.49 15.72 14.38
CA THR A 155 -2.05 15.31 13.08
C THR A 155 -3.45 15.88 12.87
N GLN A 156 -4.30 15.83 13.90
CA GLN A 156 -5.63 16.44 13.82
C GLN A 156 -5.59 17.97 13.74
N LEU A 157 -4.61 18.60 14.40
CA LEU A 157 -4.35 20.05 14.30
C LEU A 157 -3.91 20.48 12.90
N HIS A 158 -3.14 19.63 12.20
CA HIS A 158 -2.75 19.87 10.81
C HIS A 158 -3.91 19.68 9.81
N GLN A 159 -4.97 18.97 10.20
CA GLN A 159 -6.14 18.65 9.39
C GLN A 159 -7.29 19.67 9.55
N GLY A 160 -7.10 20.75 10.31
CA GLY A 160 -8.11 21.74 10.72
C GLY A 160 -8.86 22.54 9.62
N ASP A 161 -8.79 22.16 8.34
CA ASP A 161 -9.71 22.70 7.33
C ASP A 161 -9.99 21.75 6.13
N LEU A 162 -10.17 20.44 6.38
CA LEU A 162 -10.65 19.51 5.34
C LEU A 162 -11.98 18.84 5.72
N LYS A 163 -13.03 19.31 5.04
CA LYS A 163 -14.36 18.68 4.88
C LYS A 163 -14.33 17.15 4.93
N ALA A 164 -14.88 16.56 5.99
CA ALA A 164 -15.14 15.12 6.16
C ALA A 164 -13.90 14.20 5.94
N PRO A 165 -13.84 13.01 6.55
CA PRO A 165 -12.81 12.05 6.16
C PRO A 165 -12.89 11.84 4.63
N PRO A 166 -11.75 11.84 3.90
CA PRO A 166 -11.77 11.60 2.46
C PRO A 166 -12.48 10.27 2.22
N LYS A 167 -13.47 10.27 1.33
CA LYS A 167 -14.25 9.05 1.06
C LYS A 167 -13.28 7.90 0.77
N PRO A 168 -13.51 6.70 1.32
CA PRO A 168 -12.62 5.57 1.14
C PRO A 168 -12.42 5.31 -0.36
N LEU A 169 -11.24 4.79 -0.71
CA LEU A 169 -10.89 4.45 -2.09
C LEU A 169 -12.00 3.61 -2.71
N LYS A 170 -12.60 4.11 -3.78
CA LYS A 170 -13.62 3.36 -4.52
C LYS A 170 -12.91 2.21 -5.23
N ALA A 171 -13.24 0.96 -4.86
CA ALA A 171 -12.72 -0.23 -5.51
C ALA A 171 -13.77 -0.84 -6.46
N LEU A 172 -13.38 -1.04 -7.70
CA LEU A 172 -14.14 -1.75 -8.72
C LEU A 172 -13.50 -3.13 -8.92
N GLU A 173 -14.16 -4.15 -8.37
CA GLU A 173 -13.66 -5.52 -8.38
C GLU A 173 -14.20 -6.26 -9.62
N GLY A 174 -13.28 -6.68 -10.48
CA GLY A 174 -13.54 -7.56 -11.60
C GLY A 174 -13.51 -9.04 -11.21
N ARG A 175 -13.19 -9.92 -12.15
CA ARG A 175 -13.38 -11.37 -11.95
C ARG A 175 -12.20 -12.00 -11.21
N GLU A 176 -12.46 -12.62 -10.07
CA GLU A 176 -11.46 -13.44 -9.36
C GLU A 176 -11.18 -14.76 -10.09
N ASN A 177 -10.34 -14.73 -11.12
CA ASN A 177 -9.92 -15.94 -11.84
C ASN A 177 -8.80 -16.72 -11.15
N LEU A 178 -8.05 -16.07 -10.27
CA LEU A 178 -6.85 -16.67 -9.67
C LEU A 178 -7.20 -17.80 -8.69
N GLU A 179 -8.32 -17.68 -7.96
CA GLU A 179 -8.81 -18.77 -7.10
C GLU A 179 -9.22 -20.00 -7.90
N TYR A 180 -9.90 -19.78 -9.04
CA TYR A 180 -10.29 -20.86 -9.94
C TYR A 180 -9.06 -21.58 -10.50
N ARG A 181 -8.05 -20.83 -10.96
CA ARG A 181 -6.79 -21.42 -11.46
C ARG A 181 -6.04 -22.21 -10.41
N GLU A 182 -6.00 -21.73 -9.16
CA GLU A 182 -5.42 -22.45 -8.04
C GLU A 182 -6.17 -23.76 -7.76
N ARG A 183 -7.50 -23.73 -7.73
CA ARG A 183 -8.32 -24.93 -7.57
C ARG A 183 -8.08 -25.93 -8.70
N VAL A 184 -8.10 -25.49 -9.96
CA VAL A 184 -7.83 -26.36 -11.10
C VAL A 184 -6.44 -26.99 -11.03
N ALA A 185 -5.40 -26.23 -10.68
CA ALA A 185 -4.05 -26.76 -10.51
C ALA A 185 -3.97 -27.80 -9.38
N SER A 186 -4.67 -27.57 -8.26
CA SER A 186 -4.75 -28.54 -7.15
C SER A 186 -5.48 -29.83 -7.54
N VAL A 187 -6.58 -29.71 -8.29
CA VAL A 187 -7.35 -30.86 -8.82
C VAL A 187 -6.50 -31.67 -9.80
N ASN A 188 -5.83 -31.01 -10.74
CA ASN A 188 -4.94 -31.68 -11.70
C ASN A 188 -3.81 -32.43 -10.99
N THR A 189 -3.22 -31.84 -9.95
CA THR A 189 -2.20 -32.50 -9.12
C THR A 189 -2.75 -33.78 -8.48
N GLY A 190 -3.95 -33.71 -7.88
CA GLY A 190 -4.62 -34.86 -7.31
C GLY A 190 -4.93 -35.96 -8.33
N ILE A 191 -5.40 -35.58 -9.53
CA ILE A 191 -5.66 -36.51 -10.64
C ILE A 191 -4.38 -37.25 -11.04
N TYR A 192 -3.28 -36.53 -11.28
CA TYR A 192 -2.02 -37.16 -11.70
C TYR A 192 -1.46 -38.11 -10.63
N LEU A 193 -1.50 -37.73 -9.35
CA LEU A 193 -1.07 -38.60 -8.25
C LEU A 193 -1.99 -39.81 -8.09
N GLY A 194 -3.30 -39.64 -8.26
CA GLY A 194 -4.27 -40.74 -8.24
C GLY A 194 -3.99 -41.79 -9.31
N PHE A 195 -3.67 -41.36 -10.54
CA PHE A 195 -3.25 -42.27 -11.61
C PHE A 195 -1.94 -42.99 -11.31
N VAL A 196 -0.96 -42.32 -10.70
CA VAL A 196 0.31 -42.96 -10.29
C VAL A 196 0.05 -44.06 -9.25
N VAL A 197 -0.79 -43.80 -8.25
CA VAL A 197 -1.17 -44.79 -7.23
C VAL A 197 -1.94 -45.96 -7.84
N ALA A 198 -2.92 -45.69 -8.71
CA ALA A 198 -3.67 -46.74 -9.40
C ALA A 198 -2.76 -47.64 -10.24
N LEU A 199 -1.78 -47.05 -10.93
CA LEU A 199 -0.80 -47.77 -11.74
C LEU A 199 0.16 -48.60 -10.87
N ALA A 200 0.58 -48.07 -9.71
CA ALA A 200 1.37 -48.82 -8.73
C ALA A 200 0.60 -50.03 -8.17
N ILE A 201 -0.69 -49.87 -7.86
CA ILE A 201 -1.54 -50.97 -7.41
C ILE A 201 -1.70 -52.01 -8.53
N LEU A 202 -1.97 -51.58 -9.77
CA LEU A 202 -2.12 -52.47 -10.91
C LEU A 202 -0.84 -53.30 -11.16
N THR A 203 0.31 -52.66 -11.17
CA THR A 203 1.61 -53.33 -11.36
C THR A 203 1.91 -54.30 -10.21
N MET A 204 1.59 -53.94 -8.96
CA MET A 204 1.71 -54.84 -7.81
C MET A 204 0.80 -56.06 -7.94
N VAL A 205 -0.47 -55.88 -8.32
CA VAL A 205 -1.43 -56.98 -8.52
C VAL A 205 -0.98 -57.91 -9.65
N LEU A 206 -0.52 -57.36 -10.77
CA LEU A 206 0.00 -58.15 -11.89
C LEU A 206 1.24 -58.95 -11.48
N TRP A 207 2.14 -58.35 -10.70
CA TRP A 207 3.35 -59.02 -10.21
C TRP A 207 3.02 -60.16 -9.25
N ILE A 208 2.15 -59.92 -8.27
CA ILE A 208 1.65 -60.94 -7.33
C ILE A 208 0.94 -62.06 -8.11
N GLY A 209 0.01 -61.72 -9.00
CA GLY A 209 -0.74 -62.70 -9.79
C GLY A 209 0.17 -63.56 -10.66
N SER A 210 1.17 -62.96 -11.31
CA SER A 210 2.15 -63.72 -12.12
C SER A 210 2.95 -64.73 -11.29
N SER A 211 3.21 -64.42 -10.01
CA SER A 211 3.95 -65.27 -9.08
C SER A 211 3.13 -66.45 -8.56
N PHE A 212 1.81 -66.27 -8.35
CA PHE A 212 0.93 -67.32 -7.82
C PHE A 212 0.46 -68.33 -8.87
N PHE A 213 0.27 -67.91 -10.13
CA PHE A 213 -0.29 -68.76 -11.17
C PHE A 213 0.76 -69.48 -12.04
N ASN A 214 2.04 -69.46 -11.65
CA ASN A 214 3.17 -69.95 -12.46
C ASN A 214 3.11 -69.43 -13.91
N TRP A 215 2.69 -68.17 -14.05
CA TRP A 215 2.55 -67.49 -15.34
C TRP A 215 3.93 -66.93 -15.76
N THR A 216 4.98 -67.71 -15.53
CA THR A 216 6.39 -67.32 -15.60
C THR A 216 6.96 -67.36 -17.02
N ASP A 217 6.21 -67.89 -17.99
CA ASP A 217 6.51 -67.78 -19.43
C ASP A 217 6.04 -66.45 -20.05
N ASN A 218 5.49 -65.54 -19.24
CA ASN A 218 4.96 -64.27 -19.71
C ASN A 218 6.01 -63.18 -19.85
N GLY A 219 6.77 -63.24 -20.94
CA GLY A 219 7.66 -62.15 -21.37
C GLY A 219 6.94 -60.79 -21.56
N TRP A 220 5.62 -60.72 -21.47
CA TRP A 220 4.83 -59.49 -21.61
C TRP A 220 4.60 -58.69 -20.31
N VAL A 221 4.73 -59.30 -19.12
CA VAL A 221 4.51 -58.58 -17.84
C VAL A 221 5.61 -57.55 -17.59
N THR A 222 6.87 -57.92 -17.87
CA THR A 222 8.03 -57.02 -17.75
C THR A 222 7.93 -55.77 -18.63
N PRO A 223 7.66 -55.84 -19.94
CA PRO A 223 7.50 -54.65 -20.78
C PRO A 223 6.27 -53.83 -20.39
N LEU A 224 5.18 -54.45 -19.91
CA LEU A 224 4.02 -53.72 -19.40
C LEU A 224 4.36 -52.91 -18.13
N ASN A 225 5.09 -53.52 -17.19
CA ASN A 225 5.58 -52.82 -16.00
C ASN A 225 6.55 -51.69 -16.37
N LEU A 226 7.44 -51.90 -17.35
CA LEU A 226 8.33 -50.84 -17.85
C LEU A 226 7.54 -49.68 -18.45
N ALA A 227 6.52 -49.95 -19.28
CA ALA A 227 5.64 -48.93 -19.82
C ALA A 227 4.89 -48.19 -18.70
N ALA A 228 4.42 -48.91 -17.69
CA ALA A 228 3.80 -48.33 -16.51
C ALA A 228 4.76 -47.40 -15.74
N PHE A 229 6.03 -47.77 -15.57
CA PHE A 229 7.04 -46.90 -14.97
C PHE A 229 7.28 -45.62 -15.78
N VAL A 230 7.33 -45.72 -17.11
CA VAL A 230 7.47 -44.55 -17.99
C VAL A 230 6.25 -43.63 -17.88
N ILE A 231 5.04 -44.18 -17.87
CA ILE A 231 3.80 -43.42 -17.70
C ILE A 231 3.77 -42.77 -16.31
N ALA A 232 4.10 -43.50 -15.25
CA ALA A 232 4.19 -42.97 -13.89
C ALA A 232 5.20 -41.82 -13.82
N PHE A 233 6.37 -41.96 -14.44
CA PHE A 233 7.38 -40.89 -14.50
C PHE A 233 6.84 -39.65 -15.21
N ILE A 234 6.15 -39.78 -16.34
CA ILE A 234 5.53 -38.65 -17.04
C ILE A 234 4.46 -37.98 -16.16
N LEU A 235 3.60 -38.77 -15.52
CA LEU A 235 2.55 -38.26 -14.64
C LEU A 235 3.13 -37.52 -13.42
N LEU A 236 4.21 -38.02 -12.82
CA LEU A 236 4.92 -37.32 -11.74
C LEU A 236 5.47 -35.98 -12.22
N ARG A 237 6.03 -35.91 -13.43
CA ARG A 237 6.51 -34.64 -14.01
C ARG A 237 5.36 -33.65 -14.30
N LEU A 238 4.18 -34.15 -14.66
CA LEU A 238 2.99 -33.32 -14.82
C LEU A 238 2.44 -32.83 -13.46
N ALA A 239 2.46 -33.69 -12.44
CA ALA A 239 2.10 -33.34 -11.07
C ALA A 239 3.03 -32.27 -10.49
N ASP A 240 4.34 -32.40 -10.70
CA ASP A 240 5.33 -31.39 -10.33
C ASP A 240 5.05 -30.05 -11.01
N ARG A 241 4.72 -30.06 -12.31
CA ARG A 241 4.37 -28.84 -13.05
C ARG A 241 3.11 -28.19 -12.46
N ALA A 242 2.05 -28.96 -12.25
CA ALA A 242 0.80 -28.47 -11.68
C ALA A 242 0.98 -27.92 -10.26
N THR A 243 1.81 -28.58 -9.44
CA THR A 243 2.15 -28.12 -8.09
C THR A 243 2.92 -26.79 -8.13
N ASN A 244 3.92 -26.70 -9.01
CA ASN A 244 4.68 -25.46 -9.20
C ASN A 244 3.79 -24.32 -9.70
N GLU A 245 2.85 -24.59 -10.61
CA GLU A 245 1.85 -23.62 -11.05
C GLU A 245 0.97 -23.15 -9.88
N MET A 246 0.48 -24.07 -9.04
CA MET A 246 -0.29 -23.73 -7.84
C MET A 246 0.50 -22.81 -6.90
N VAL A 247 1.77 -23.13 -6.60
CA VAL A 247 2.62 -22.32 -5.74
C VAL A 247 2.87 -20.93 -6.35
N ASN A 248 3.10 -20.87 -7.66
CA ASN A 248 3.26 -19.61 -8.39
C ASN A 248 1.99 -18.75 -8.34
N TYR A 249 0.81 -19.35 -8.51
CA TYR A 249 -0.47 -18.64 -8.38
C TYR A 249 -0.67 -18.10 -6.96
N LYS A 250 -0.44 -18.92 -5.92
CA LYS A 250 -0.51 -18.49 -4.51
C LYS A 250 0.44 -17.32 -4.22
N THR A 251 1.66 -17.41 -4.72
CA THR A 251 2.69 -16.37 -4.54
C THR A 251 2.30 -15.09 -5.26
N GLY A 252 1.81 -15.19 -6.50
CA GLY A 252 1.26 -14.06 -7.26
C GLY A 252 0.13 -13.35 -6.52
N ARG A 253 -0.89 -14.10 -6.08
CA ARG A 253 -2.04 -13.58 -5.31
C ARG A 253 -1.61 -12.86 -4.04
N ARG A 254 -0.62 -13.40 -3.32
CA ARG A 254 -0.09 -12.76 -2.09
C ARG A 254 0.56 -11.42 -2.40
N GLY A 255 1.30 -11.34 -3.50
CA GLY A 255 1.94 -10.09 -3.93
C GLY A 255 0.92 -9.03 -4.31
N GLU A 256 -0.07 -9.41 -5.12
CA GLU A 256 -1.17 -8.54 -5.54
C GLU A 256 -1.97 -8.02 -4.33
N ARG A 257 -2.32 -8.90 -3.38
CA ARG A 257 -3.00 -8.49 -2.15
C ARG A 257 -2.22 -7.45 -1.35
N ARG A 258 -0.91 -7.62 -1.18
CA ARG A 258 -0.05 -6.64 -0.49
C ARG A 258 -0.06 -5.28 -1.18
N VAL A 259 -0.05 -5.26 -2.51
CA VAL A 259 -0.14 -4.01 -3.29
C VAL A 259 -1.51 -3.36 -3.07
N LEU A 260 -2.61 -4.11 -3.16
CA LEU A 260 -3.97 -3.60 -2.93
C LEU A 260 -4.14 -3.01 -1.53
N ASP A 261 -3.61 -3.69 -0.50
CA ASP A 261 -3.71 -3.24 0.89
C ASP A 261 -2.99 -1.90 1.08
N LEU A 262 -1.79 -1.74 0.48
CA LEU A 262 -1.06 -0.47 0.50
C LEU A 262 -1.80 0.62 -0.30
N LEU A 263 -2.32 0.30 -1.48
CA LEU A 263 -3.08 1.25 -2.28
C LEU A 263 -4.33 1.75 -1.53
N ARG A 264 -5.04 0.86 -0.83
CA ARG A 264 -6.21 1.21 0.00
C ARG A 264 -5.82 2.01 1.26
N ALA A 265 -4.62 1.80 1.78
CA ALA A 265 -4.12 2.55 2.93
C ALA A 265 -3.68 3.98 2.57
N TYR A 266 -3.08 4.18 1.39
CA TYR A 266 -2.46 5.45 0.99
C TYR A 266 -3.28 6.29 0.00
N LEU A 267 -4.23 5.69 -0.73
CA LEU A 267 -5.10 6.40 -1.65
C LEU A 267 -6.52 6.54 -1.09
N ALA A 268 -7.15 7.65 -1.44
CA ALA A 268 -8.54 7.93 -1.14
C ALA A 268 -9.21 8.63 -2.33
N SER A 269 -10.50 8.93 -2.21
CA SER A 269 -11.21 9.73 -3.20
C SER A 269 -10.44 11.02 -3.54
N PRO A 270 -10.36 11.43 -4.82
CA PRO A 270 -11.13 10.93 -5.97
C PRO A 270 -10.45 9.80 -6.76
N TRP A 271 -9.46 9.10 -6.20
CA TRP A 271 -8.93 7.90 -6.84
C TRP A 271 -9.97 6.78 -6.86
N VAL A 272 -9.93 6.00 -7.94
CA VAL A 272 -10.68 4.77 -8.14
C VAL A 272 -9.67 3.67 -8.48
N LEU A 273 -9.76 2.56 -7.77
CA LEU A 273 -8.97 1.36 -8.00
C LEU A 273 -9.83 0.37 -8.76
N VAL A 274 -9.39 -0.03 -9.95
CA VAL A 274 -10.01 -1.12 -10.73
C VAL A 274 -9.09 -2.32 -10.63
N HIS A 275 -9.60 -3.45 -10.18
CA HIS A 275 -8.81 -4.65 -9.94
C HIS A 275 -9.38 -5.83 -10.74
N ASN A 276 -8.50 -6.63 -11.35
CA ASN A 276 -8.84 -7.79 -12.17
C ASN A 276 -9.86 -7.49 -13.29
N LEU A 277 -9.60 -6.45 -14.08
CA LEU A 277 -10.46 -6.08 -15.21
C LEU A 277 -10.28 -7.07 -16.37
N GLU A 278 -11.34 -7.81 -16.70
CA GLU A 278 -11.39 -8.63 -17.91
C GLU A 278 -11.95 -7.83 -19.09
N TRP A 279 -11.17 -7.74 -20.17
CA TRP A 279 -11.64 -7.06 -21.37
C TRP A 279 -12.74 -7.86 -22.09
N PRO A 280 -13.77 -7.19 -22.65
CA PRO A 280 -14.79 -7.87 -23.47
C PRO A 280 -14.19 -8.65 -24.64
N ASN A 281 -13.09 -8.14 -25.20
CA ASN A 281 -12.29 -8.83 -26.19
C ASN A 281 -11.20 -9.67 -25.51
N ARG A 282 -11.37 -11.00 -25.49
CA ARG A 282 -10.41 -11.93 -24.87
C ARG A 282 -8.98 -11.83 -25.40
N LYS A 283 -8.76 -11.29 -26.60
CA LYS A 283 -7.40 -11.07 -27.15
C LYS A 283 -6.61 -10.01 -26.39
N TRP A 284 -7.29 -9.16 -25.62
CA TRP A 284 -6.68 -8.08 -24.87
C TRP A 284 -6.20 -8.50 -23.48
N GLY A 285 -6.62 -9.67 -23.00
CA GLY A 285 -6.18 -10.23 -21.72
C GLY A 285 -6.95 -9.66 -20.52
N ASP A 286 -6.28 -9.64 -19.38
CA ASP A 286 -6.69 -9.08 -18.10
C ASP A 286 -5.77 -7.92 -17.70
N ALA A 287 -6.28 -7.01 -16.87
CA ALA A 287 -5.48 -5.99 -16.21
C ALA A 287 -5.53 -6.23 -14.69
N ASP A 288 -4.36 -6.45 -14.08
CA ASP A 288 -4.22 -6.70 -12.63
C ASP A 288 -4.81 -5.51 -11.86
N ILE A 289 -4.23 -4.32 -12.00
CA ILE A 289 -4.66 -3.11 -11.31
C ILE A 289 -4.63 -1.91 -12.27
N ILE A 290 -5.70 -1.12 -12.27
CA ILE A 290 -5.77 0.20 -12.92
C ILE A 290 -6.15 1.23 -11.86
N LEU A 291 -5.28 2.22 -11.64
CA LEU A 291 -5.59 3.39 -10.83
C LEU A 291 -6.10 4.50 -11.75
N VAL A 292 -7.22 5.11 -11.37
CA VAL A 292 -7.88 6.17 -12.12
C VAL A 292 -8.12 7.34 -11.18
N GLY A 293 -7.50 8.49 -11.43
CA GLY A 293 -7.63 9.64 -10.53
C GLY A 293 -7.00 10.92 -11.06
N PRO A 294 -6.79 11.93 -10.19
CA PRO A 294 -6.29 13.24 -10.60
C PRO A 294 -4.93 13.18 -11.28
N GLY A 295 -4.04 12.28 -10.85
CA GLY A 295 -2.74 12.05 -11.47
C GLY A 295 -2.80 11.23 -12.77
N GLY A 296 -4.00 11.02 -13.34
CA GLY A 296 -4.22 10.25 -14.56
C GLY A 296 -4.53 8.78 -14.34
N ILE A 297 -4.27 7.98 -15.37
CA ILE A 297 -4.58 6.54 -15.38
C ILE A 297 -3.28 5.74 -15.39
N TRP A 298 -3.17 4.81 -14.45
CA TRP A 298 -1.96 4.00 -14.23
C TRP A 298 -2.32 2.51 -14.26
N CYS A 299 -1.65 1.75 -15.12
CA CYS A 299 -1.79 0.30 -15.21
C CYS A 299 -0.63 -0.37 -14.49
N LEU A 300 -0.91 -1.02 -13.37
CA LEU A 300 0.07 -1.67 -12.51
C LEU A 300 0.04 -3.17 -12.80
N GLU A 301 1.13 -3.68 -13.37
CA GLU A 301 1.38 -5.12 -13.51
C GLU A 301 2.15 -5.61 -12.28
N VAL A 302 1.55 -6.50 -11.48
CA VAL A 302 2.17 -6.94 -10.22
C VAL A 302 2.99 -8.20 -10.42
N LYS A 303 4.26 -8.18 -9.99
CA LYS A 303 5.16 -9.35 -10.01
C LYS A 303 5.69 -9.68 -8.63
N ASN A 304 5.44 -10.91 -8.21
CA ASN A 304 6.01 -11.48 -7.00
C ASN A 304 6.81 -12.73 -7.36
N TYR A 305 8.11 -12.56 -7.62
CA TYR A 305 9.00 -13.69 -7.90
C TYR A 305 9.88 -13.98 -6.69
N SER A 306 10.09 -15.26 -6.41
CA SER A 306 10.98 -15.76 -5.34
C SER A 306 12.43 -15.94 -5.79
N THR A 307 12.75 -15.60 -7.03
CA THR A 307 14.09 -15.78 -7.61
C THR A 307 14.73 -14.43 -7.90
N ARG A 308 16.05 -14.34 -7.70
CA ARG A 308 16.81 -13.13 -8.04
C ARG A 308 16.56 -12.75 -9.49
N THR A 309 16.06 -11.54 -9.67
CA THR A 309 15.61 -10.97 -10.93
C THR A 309 16.34 -9.65 -11.16
N ARG A 310 16.58 -9.33 -12.42
CA ARG A 310 17.11 -8.03 -12.81
C ARG A 310 16.35 -7.47 -13.99
N ASN A 311 16.18 -6.15 -13.97
CA ASN A 311 15.72 -5.36 -15.09
C ASN A 311 16.86 -4.43 -15.53
N ILE A 312 17.24 -4.51 -16.81
CA ILE A 312 18.27 -3.65 -17.42
C ILE A 312 17.71 -3.14 -18.74
N GLY A 313 17.33 -1.86 -18.83
CA GLY A 313 16.60 -1.36 -19.98
C GLY A 313 15.23 -2.02 -20.07
N ASP A 314 14.93 -2.57 -21.24
CA ASP A 314 13.74 -3.40 -21.44
C ASP A 314 13.97 -4.86 -21.03
N ARG A 315 15.20 -5.32 -20.78
CA ARG A 315 15.46 -6.75 -20.55
C ARG A 315 15.09 -7.17 -19.13
N TRP A 316 14.27 -8.22 -19.01
CA TRP A 316 13.97 -8.88 -17.73
C TRP A 316 14.61 -10.26 -17.68
N GLN A 317 15.39 -10.51 -16.63
CA GLN A 317 16.14 -11.75 -16.47
C GLN A 317 16.05 -12.29 -15.05
N TYR A 318 16.03 -13.62 -14.92
CA TYR A 318 16.10 -14.31 -13.63
C TYR A 318 17.41 -15.10 -13.52
N LYS A 319 17.91 -15.28 -12.30
CA LYS A 319 19.11 -16.05 -12.01
C LYS A 319 18.77 -17.54 -11.95
N SER A 320 19.25 -18.30 -12.93
CA SER A 320 19.20 -19.76 -12.94
C SER A 320 20.51 -20.37 -12.44
N ARG A 321 20.53 -21.69 -12.23
CA ARG A 321 21.78 -22.44 -11.95
C ARG A 321 22.85 -22.31 -13.04
N PHE A 322 22.46 -21.94 -14.27
CA PHE A 322 23.35 -21.75 -15.42
C PHE A 322 23.56 -20.28 -15.77
N GLY A 323 23.35 -19.36 -14.81
CA GLY A 323 23.47 -17.92 -15.03
C GLY A 323 22.13 -17.24 -15.35
N TRP A 324 22.22 -16.01 -15.84
CA TRP A 324 21.06 -15.16 -16.13
C TRP A 324 20.32 -15.63 -17.38
N ARG A 325 18.99 -15.76 -17.28
CA ARG A 325 18.11 -16.15 -18.39
C ARG A 325 16.97 -15.15 -18.52
N ASN A 326 16.54 -14.90 -19.76
CA ASN A 326 15.39 -14.04 -20.00
C ASN A 326 14.11 -14.65 -19.42
N THR A 327 13.23 -13.81 -18.88
CA THR A 327 11.91 -14.27 -18.43
C THR A 327 11.06 -14.65 -19.65
N SER A 328 10.32 -15.75 -19.57
CA SER A 328 9.42 -16.17 -20.66
C SER A 328 8.19 -15.26 -20.75
N LYS A 329 7.69 -14.79 -19.60
CA LYS A 329 6.69 -13.71 -19.51
C LYS A 329 7.41 -12.43 -19.15
N HIS A 330 7.32 -11.44 -20.03
CA HIS A 330 8.09 -10.21 -19.93
C HIS A 330 7.28 -9.10 -19.22
N PRO A 331 7.60 -8.73 -17.96
CA PRO A 331 6.78 -7.83 -17.17
C PRO A 331 6.55 -6.46 -17.83
N GLY A 332 7.61 -5.80 -18.31
CA GLY A 332 7.48 -4.50 -18.97
C GLY A 332 6.60 -4.52 -20.24
N LYS A 333 6.64 -5.61 -21.00
CA LYS A 333 5.80 -5.80 -22.19
C LYS A 333 4.34 -6.02 -21.82
N GLN A 334 4.06 -6.72 -20.72
CA GLN A 334 2.71 -6.90 -20.20
C GLN A 334 2.14 -5.54 -19.76
N ALA A 335 2.87 -4.80 -18.90
CA ALA A 335 2.46 -3.48 -18.43
C ALA A 335 2.17 -2.51 -19.59
N ARG A 336 3.08 -2.40 -20.58
CA ARG A 336 2.86 -1.56 -21.78
C ARG A 336 1.66 -1.99 -22.59
N ARG A 337 1.46 -3.30 -22.80
CA ARG A 337 0.31 -3.81 -23.54
C ARG A 337 -0.98 -3.46 -22.84
N THR A 338 -1.06 -3.64 -21.52
CA THR A 338 -2.23 -3.30 -20.72
C THR A 338 -2.53 -1.80 -20.81
N ALA A 339 -1.53 -0.94 -20.62
CA ALA A 339 -1.68 0.50 -20.76
C ALA A 339 -2.16 0.91 -22.17
N GLN A 340 -1.59 0.32 -23.22
CA GLN A 340 -2.00 0.56 -24.60
C GLN A 340 -3.45 0.11 -24.84
N THR A 341 -3.85 -1.04 -24.31
CA THR A 341 -5.22 -1.54 -24.39
C THR A 341 -6.20 -0.59 -23.70
N VAL A 342 -5.89 -0.12 -22.49
CA VAL A 342 -6.73 0.87 -21.79
C VAL A 342 -6.83 2.15 -22.62
N GLN A 343 -5.71 2.68 -23.10
CA GLN A 343 -5.69 3.89 -23.93
C GLN A 343 -6.57 3.74 -25.17
N THR A 344 -6.40 2.64 -25.93
CA THR A 344 -7.21 2.36 -27.12
C THR A 344 -8.68 2.22 -26.80
N TYR A 345 -9.03 1.54 -25.69
CA TYR A 345 -10.43 1.36 -25.32
C TYR A 345 -11.08 2.70 -24.95
N LEU A 346 -10.42 3.54 -24.17
CA LEU A 346 -10.91 4.86 -23.78
C LEU A 346 -11.08 5.78 -24.99
N GLN A 347 -10.09 5.80 -25.89
CA GLN A 347 -10.16 6.58 -27.14
C GLN A 347 -11.33 6.15 -28.03
N ASN A 348 -11.55 4.84 -28.18
CA ASN A 348 -12.69 4.31 -28.95
C ASN A 348 -14.06 4.68 -28.36
N HIS A 349 -14.10 5.12 -27.10
CA HIS A 349 -15.31 5.59 -26.42
C HIS A 349 -15.29 7.11 -26.18
N ASN A 350 -14.48 7.87 -26.93
CA ASN A 350 -14.38 9.33 -26.87
C ASN A 350 -13.98 9.88 -25.49
N VAL A 351 -13.17 9.13 -24.74
CA VAL A 351 -12.56 9.61 -23.48
C VAL A 351 -11.14 10.07 -23.77
N LEU A 352 -10.90 11.37 -23.59
CA LEU A 352 -9.65 12.06 -23.92
C LEU A 352 -8.69 12.03 -22.74
N VAL A 353 -8.00 10.91 -22.59
CA VAL A 353 -6.90 10.77 -21.62
C VAL A 353 -5.57 10.96 -22.33
N ARG A 354 -4.76 11.91 -21.84
CA ARG A 354 -3.48 12.29 -22.48
C ARG A 354 -2.48 11.13 -22.51
N TRP A 355 -2.38 10.39 -21.39
CA TRP A 355 -1.51 9.21 -21.27
C TRP A 355 -2.08 8.21 -20.27
N VAL A 356 -2.01 6.93 -20.60
CA VAL A 356 -2.14 5.82 -19.64
C VAL A 356 -0.73 5.29 -19.34
N GLN A 357 -0.33 5.35 -18.07
CA GLN A 357 1.04 5.04 -17.65
C GLN A 357 1.18 3.55 -17.29
N PRO A 358 2.10 2.80 -17.92
CA PRO A 358 2.43 1.44 -17.52
C PRO A 358 3.42 1.44 -16.35
N VAL A 359 3.20 0.58 -15.37
CA VAL A 359 4.11 0.37 -14.24
C VAL A 359 4.23 -1.12 -13.95
N VAL A 360 5.44 -1.57 -13.63
CA VAL A 360 5.65 -2.88 -13.02
C VAL A 360 5.82 -2.69 -11.52
N VAL A 361 4.96 -3.32 -10.72
CA VAL A 361 5.09 -3.31 -9.26
C VAL A 361 5.77 -4.60 -8.81
N TRP A 362 6.92 -4.47 -8.18
CA TRP A 362 7.66 -5.57 -7.59
C TRP A 362 7.18 -5.84 -6.17
N ALA A 363 6.44 -6.93 -5.99
CA ALA A 363 5.90 -7.39 -4.72
C ALA A 363 6.74 -8.49 -4.02
N GLY A 364 7.87 -8.87 -4.63
CA GLY A 364 8.86 -9.73 -4.01
C GLY A 364 9.74 -9.01 -2.99
N GLU A 365 10.71 -9.70 -2.42
CA GLU A 365 11.70 -9.08 -1.54
C GLU A 365 12.59 -8.10 -2.34
N ASP A 366 12.93 -6.96 -1.74
CA ASP A 366 13.59 -5.86 -2.46
C ASP A 366 15.03 -6.20 -2.88
N ASP A 367 15.71 -7.09 -2.16
CA ASP A 367 17.07 -7.58 -2.44
C ASP A 367 17.11 -8.60 -3.60
N LEU A 368 15.95 -9.18 -3.94
CA LEU A 368 15.80 -10.07 -5.07
C LEU A 368 15.68 -9.32 -6.39
N LEU A 369 15.45 -8.00 -6.40
CA LEU A 369 15.34 -7.20 -7.62
C LEU A 369 16.43 -6.13 -7.72
N THR A 370 17.14 -6.18 -8.84
CA THR A 370 18.02 -5.10 -9.32
C THR A 370 17.38 -4.42 -10.53
N VAL A 371 17.39 -3.10 -10.55
CA VAL A 371 16.79 -2.28 -11.62
C VAL A 371 17.83 -1.30 -12.11
N GLU A 372 18.05 -1.26 -13.42
CA GLU A 372 19.01 -0.38 -14.08
C GLU A 372 18.35 0.18 -15.36
N ASP A 373 18.19 1.50 -15.40
CA ASP A 373 17.58 2.25 -16.53
C ASP A 373 16.32 1.59 -17.09
N PRO A 374 15.24 1.44 -16.29
CA PRO A 374 14.09 0.64 -16.69
C PRO A 374 13.31 1.28 -17.82
N ALA A 375 13.02 0.52 -18.90
CA ALA A 375 12.21 1.02 -20.01
C ALA A 375 10.72 1.27 -19.64
N VAL A 376 10.27 0.71 -18.52
CA VAL A 376 8.96 0.94 -17.90
C VAL A 376 9.21 1.13 -16.42
N PRO A 377 8.64 2.16 -15.75
CA PRO A 377 8.84 2.37 -14.32
C PRO A 377 8.61 1.09 -13.52
N VAL A 378 9.55 0.82 -12.61
CA VAL A 378 9.48 -0.33 -11.69
C VAL A 378 9.39 0.20 -10.27
N TRP A 379 8.31 -0.12 -9.58
CA TRP A 379 8.09 0.31 -8.19
C TRP A 379 8.27 -0.87 -7.26
N LYS A 380 9.19 -0.77 -6.30
CA LYS A 380 9.30 -1.74 -5.21
C LYS A 380 8.24 -1.46 -4.15
N LEU A 381 7.84 -2.48 -3.38
CA LEU A 381 6.85 -2.29 -2.30
C LEU A 381 7.30 -1.25 -1.28
N GLY A 382 8.59 -1.26 -0.89
CA GLY A 382 9.14 -0.29 0.07
C GLY A 382 9.12 1.16 -0.43
N GLU A 383 9.00 1.36 -1.75
CA GLU A 383 8.99 2.68 -2.39
C GLU A 383 7.57 3.12 -2.75
N LEU A 384 6.58 2.23 -2.65
CA LEU A 384 5.22 2.46 -3.18
C LEU A 384 4.57 3.69 -2.55
N GLU A 385 4.71 3.90 -1.24
CA GLU A 385 4.22 5.08 -0.54
C GLU A 385 4.74 6.38 -1.17
N THR A 386 6.06 6.50 -1.34
CA THR A 386 6.71 7.65 -1.97
C THR A 386 6.24 7.86 -3.41
N GLN A 387 6.07 6.77 -4.19
CA GLN A 387 5.57 6.87 -5.56
C GLN A 387 4.12 7.38 -5.61
N LEU A 388 3.25 6.93 -4.70
CA LEU A 388 1.86 7.39 -4.61
C LEU A 388 1.77 8.86 -4.22
N GLU A 389 2.66 9.37 -3.35
CA GLU A 389 2.74 10.79 -3.05
C GLU A 389 3.10 11.63 -4.29
N ILE A 390 4.00 11.13 -5.14
CA ILE A 390 4.36 11.79 -6.39
C ILE A 390 3.14 11.88 -7.31
N LEU A 391 2.30 10.83 -7.39
CA LEU A 391 1.08 10.84 -8.19
C LEU A 391 0.12 11.98 -7.81
N TRP A 392 0.02 12.30 -6.52
CA TRP A 392 -0.81 13.41 -6.03
C TRP A 392 -0.31 14.80 -6.45
N ARG A 393 0.98 14.93 -6.73
CA ARG A 393 1.63 16.20 -7.10
C ARG A 393 1.64 16.46 -8.60
N GLN A 394 1.24 15.49 -9.41
CA GLN A 394 1.20 15.64 -10.87
C GLN A 394 0.09 16.58 -11.35
N GLU A 395 0.24 17.06 -12.59
CA GLU A 395 -0.77 17.87 -13.27
C GLU A 395 -2.11 17.12 -13.31
N LYS A 396 -3.18 17.79 -12.87
CA LYS A 396 -4.47 17.14 -12.68
C LYS A 396 -5.19 16.94 -14.01
N VAL A 397 -5.62 15.71 -14.26
CA VAL A 397 -6.53 15.39 -15.37
C VAL A 397 -7.92 15.97 -15.07
N PRO A 398 -8.64 16.51 -16.07
CA PRO A 398 -10.01 17.00 -15.89
C PRO A 398 -10.92 15.91 -15.30
N THR A 399 -11.66 16.26 -14.25
CA THR A 399 -12.53 15.33 -13.50
C THR A 399 -13.56 14.63 -14.40
N GLU A 400 -14.06 15.32 -15.44
CA GLU A 400 -15.03 14.76 -16.39
C GLU A 400 -14.50 13.52 -17.14
N GLU A 401 -13.24 13.55 -17.59
CA GLU A 401 -12.64 12.43 -18.33
C GLU A 401 -12.35 11.24 -17.42
N ILE A 402 -11.98 11.52 -16.15
CA ILE A 402 -11.82 10.52 -15.10
C ILE A 402 -13.15 9.83 -14.82
N ASP A 403 -14.25 10.58 -14.66
CA ASP A 403 -15.57 10.04 -14.40
C ASP A 403 -16.08 9.19 -15.58
N LYS A 404 -15.87 9.63 -16.83
CA LYS A 404 -16.19 8.83 -18.03
C LYS A 404 -15.41 7.51 -18.07
N ALA A 405 -14.11 7.55 -17.78
CA ALA A 405 -13.27 6.34 -17.73
C ALA A 405 -13.78 5.36 -16.66
N VAL A 406 -14.08 5.85 -15.46
CA VAL A 406 -14.64 5.04 -14.37
C VAL A 406 -15.97 4.38 -14.78
N ALA A 407 -16.90 5.14 -15.37
CA ALA A 407 -18.19 4.61 -15.81
C ALA A 407 -18.07 3.51 -16.89
N LEU A 408 -17.08 3.63 -17.78
CA LEU A 408 -16.78 2.60 -18.77
C LEU A 408 -16.26 1.31 -18.11
N PHE A 409 -15.34 1.41 -17.15
CA PHE A 409 -14.83 0.26 -16.42
C PHE A 409 -15.93 -0.43 -15.59
N GLU A 410 -16.79 0.34 -14.92
CA GLU A 410 -17.97 -0.20 -14.23
C GLU A 410 -18.89 -0.98 -15.16
N THR A 411 -19.11 -0.45 -16.38
CA THR A 411 -19.94 -1.12 -17.38
C THR A 411 -19.34 -2.46 -17.82
N ILE A 412 -18.02 -2.52 -18.00
CA ILE A 412 -17.31 -3.76 -18.34
C ILE A 412 -17.51 -4.79 -17.21
N ILE A 413 -17.24 -4.39 -15.97
CA ILE A 413 -17.32 -5.26 -14.80
C ILE A 413 -18.75 -5.79 -14.61
N ARG A 414 -19.75 -4.91 -14.71
CA ARG A 414 -21.17 -5.30 -14.61
C ARG A 414 -21.54 -6.34 -15.66
N LYS A 415 -21.20 -6.11 -16.93
CA LYS A 415 -21.47 -7.08 -18.03
C LYS A 415 -20.73 -8.41 -17.84
N ALA A 416 -19.55 -8.40 -17.23
CA ALA A 416 -18.82 -9.63 -16.91
C ALA A 416 -19.53 -10.44 -15.82
N HIS A 417 -20.16 -9.79 -14.85
CA HIS A 417 -20.96 -10.44 -13.80
C HIS A 417 -22.29 -11.00 -14.31
N GLU A 418 -22.97 -10.31 -15.24
CA GLU A 418 -24.25 -10.75 -15.83
C GLU A 418 -24.14 -12.00 -16.73
N LYS A 419 -22.94 -12.37 -17.18
CA LYS A 419 -22.70 -13.60 -17.98
C LYS A 419 -22.47 -14.86 -17.13
N LYS A 420 -22.66 -14.78 -15.80
CA LYS A 420 -22.78 -15.95 -14.91
C LYS A 420 -24.21 -16.47 -14.96
#